data_AF-A0A1F8R699-F1
#
_entry.id   AF-A0A1F8R699-F1
#
_cell.length_a   1.000
_cell.length_b   1.000
_cell.length_c   1.000
_cell.angle_alpha   90.00
_cell.angle_beta   90.00
_cell.angle_gamma   90.00
#
_symmetry.space_group_name_H-M   'P 1'
#
loop_
_entity.id
_entity.type
_entity.pdbx_description
1 polymer ?
#
loop_
_entity_poly.entity_id
_entity_poly.type
_entity_poly.pdbx_seq_one_letter_code
_entity_poly.pdbx_strand_id
1 'polypeptide(L)'
;MNNEELARLMTEISEGLTQLPDDPKKPLNKEQRKQKYLLQAKGQALQRIKDAREKGSQNQEIRASMDYSLLVEYGDKHPLLMNFMKSQMTWFGL
;
A
#
# COMPACT_ATOMS: atom_id res chain seq x y z
N MET A 1 -4.38 9.05 12.48
CA MET A 1 -2.98 8.95 12.05
C MET A 1 -2.35 10.33 12.06
N ASN A 2 -1.27 10.53 12.82
CA ASN A 2 -0.55 11.82 12.84
C ASN A 2 0.59 11.86 11.78
N ASN A 3 1.29 12.98 11.63
CA ASN A 3 2.36 13.13 10.61
C ASN A 3 3.57 12.23 10.87
N GLU A 4 3.96 12.06 12.13
CA GLU A 4 5.10 11.24 12.53
C GLU A 4 4.84 9.76 12.26
N GLU A 5 3.64 9.30 12.60
CA GLU A 5 3.15 7.96 12.35
C GLU A 5 3.06 7.69 10.85
N LEU A 6 2.53 8.64 10.06
CA LEU A 6 2.48 8.52 8.61
C LEU A 6 3.89 8.37 8.01
N ALA A 7 4.84 9.21 8.41
CA ALA A 7 6.22 9.14 7.94
C ALA A 7 6.88 7.82 8.32
N ARG A 8 6.68 7.38 9.58
CA ARG A 8 7.19 6.10 10.07
C ARG A 8 6.64 4.92 9.26
N LEU A 9 5.33 4.87 9.03
CA LEU A 9 4.69 3.80 8.28
C LEU A 9 5.16 3.77 6.82
N MET A 10 5.39 4.94 6.20
CA MET A 10 5.97 5.01 4.85
C MET A 10 7.40 4.47 4.80
N THR A 11 8.21 4.76 5.82
CA THR A 11 9.57 4.19 5.97
C THR A 11 9.51 2.68 6.14
N GLU A 12 8.67 2.17 7.05
CA GLU A 12 8.51 0.72 7.30
C GLU A 12 8.09 -0.03 6.03
N ILE A 13 7.19 0.54 5.23
CA ILE A 13 6.79 -0.04 3.93
C ILE A 13 7.95 -0.03 2.94
N SER A 14 8.72 1.06 2.88
CA SER A 14 9.86 1.19 1.98
C SER A 14 10.94 0.17 2.33
N GLU A 15 11.24 -0.02 3.61
CA GLU A 15 12.16 -1.06 4.10
C GLU A 15 11.64 -2.47 3.82
N GLY A 16 10.34 -2.70 4.00
CA GLY A 16 9.72 -3.98 3.65
C GLY A 16 9.83 -4.30 2.16
N LEU A 17 9.78 -3.28 1.30
CA LEU A 17 9.95 -3.44 -0.15
C LEU A 17 11.41 -3.71 -0.54
N THR A 18 12.39 -3.11 0.13
CA THR A 18 13.82 -3.34 -0.15
C THR A 18 14.31 -4.71 0.34
N GLN A 19 13.65 -5.29 1.34
CA GLN A 19 13.91 -6.65 1.81
C GLN A 19 13.45 -7.73 0.81
N LEU A 20 12.58 -7.40 -0.15
CA LEU A 20 12.13 -8.35 -1.15
C LEU A 20 13.18 -8.54 -2.25
N PRO A 21 13.42 -9.78 -2.71
CA PRO A 21 14.35 -10.03 -3.80
C PRO A 21 13.96 -9.25 -5.06
N ASP A 22 14.84 -8.37 -5.53
CA ASP A 22 14.63 -7.63 -6.79
C ASP A 22 15.48 -8.19 -7.95
N ASP A 23 16.09 -9.36 -7.75
CA ASP A 23 16.91 -10.05 -8.76
C ASP A 23 16.02 -10.60 -9.90
N PRO A 24 16.17 -10.10 -11.14
CA PRO A 24 15.40 -10.60 -12.29
C PRO A 24 15.61 -12.10 -12.56
N LYS A 25 16.73 -12.67 -12.10
CA LYS A 25 17.07 -14.09 -12.27
C LYS A 25 16.45 -14.99 -11.19
N LYS A 26 15.89 -14.41 -10.12
CA LYS A 26 15.19 -15.12 -9.04
C LYS A 26 13.79 -14.54 -8.86
N PRO A 27 12.82 -14.99 -9.67
CA PRO A 27 11.46 -14.46 -9.57
C PRO A 27 10.89 -14.70 -8.18
N LEU A 28 10.19 -13.69 -7.65
CA LEU A 28 9.46 -13.79 -6.39
C LEU A 28 8.49 -14.97 -6.40
N ASN A 29 8.46 -15.72 -5.30
CA ASN A 29 7.47 -16.77 -5.09
C ASN A 29 6.06 -16.15 -4.87
N LYS A 30 5.01 -16.98 -4.84
CA LYS A 30 3.62 -16.50 -4.73
C LYS A 30 3.37 -15.64 -3.48
N GLU A 31 3.91 -16.03 -2.34
CA GLU A 31 3.78 -15.30 -1.07
C GLU A 31 4.54 -13.98 -1.11
N GLN A 32 5.77 -13.98 -1.63
CA GLN A 32 6.57 -12.77 -1.79
C GLN A 32 5.95 -11.78 -2.78
N ARG A 33 5.33 -12.26 -3.87
CA ARG A 33 4.56 -11.40 -4.78
C ARG A 33 3.35 -10.79 -4.08
N LYS A 34 2.64 -11.57 -3.26
CA LYS A 34 1.51 -11.09 -2.46
C LYS A 34 1.97 -10.04 -1.45
N GLN A 35 3.07 -10.27 -0.76
CA GLN A 35 3.67 -9.32 0.16
C GLN A 35 4.11 -8.04 -0.55
N LYS A 36 4.81 -8.13 -1.70
CA LYS A 36 5.20 -6.97 -2.52
C LYS A 36 3.99 -6.13 -2.87
N TYR A 37 2.96 -6.81 -3.35
CA TYR A 37 1.72 -6.21 -3.81
C TYR A 37 0.98 -5.49 -2.67
N LEU A 38 0.90 -6.12 -1.50
CA LEU A 38 0.28 -5.55 -0.31
C LEU A 38 1.05 -4.34 0.22
N LEU A 39 2.38 -4.42 0.29
CA LEU A 39 3.24 -3.32 0.70
C LEU A 39 3.11 -2.11 -0.25
N GLN A 40 3.11 -2.35 -1.57
CA GLN A 40 2.90 -1.30 -2.57
C GLN A 40 1.53 -0.61 -2.40
N ALA A 41 0.46 -1.38 -2.23
CA ALA A 41 -0.88 -0.81 -2.05
C ALA A 41 -1.01 -0.02 -0.74
N LYS A 42 -0.42 -0.52 0.36
CA LYS A 42 -0.35 0.22 1.62
C LYS A 42 0.42 1.53 1.45
N GLY A 43 1.55 1.51 0.74
CA GLY A 43 2.34 2.70 0.43
C GLY A 43 1.56 3.73 -0.39
N GLN A 44 0.81 3.27 -1.40
CA GLN A 44 -0.08 4.14 -2.18
C GLN A 44 -1.19 4.77 -1.33
N ALA A 45 -1.81 4.00 -0.43
CA ALA A 45 -2.82 4.53 0.49
C ALA A 45 -2.23 5.60 1.41
N LEU A 46 -1.05 5.38 1.98
CA LEU A 46 -0.35 6.38 2.80
C LEU A 46 0.02 7.63 1.99
N GLN A 47 0.48 7.48 0.75
CA GLN A 47 0.76 8.62 -0.12
C GLN A 47 -0.51 9.43 -0.40
N ARG A 48 -1.66 8.79 -0.61
CA ARG A 48 -2.95 9.48 -0.77
C ARG A 48 -3.37 10.22 0.50
N ILE A 49 -3.10 9.67 1.69
CA ILE A 49 -3.33 10.38 2.97
C ILE A 49 -2.48 11.64 3.02
N LYS A 50 -1.18 11.54 2.67
CA LYS A 50 -0.27 12.68 2.61
C LYS A 50 -0.77 13.75 1.64
N ASP A 51 -1.07 13.36 0.39
CA ASP A 51 -1.52 14.28 -0.65
C ASP A 51 -2.86 14.97 -0.28
N ALA A 52 -3.80 14.22 0.31
CA ALA A 52 -5.08 14.76 0.76
C ALA A 52 -4.90 15.79 1.88
N ARG A 53 -3.99 15.51 2.81
CA ARG A 53 -3.64 16.42 3.90
C ARG A 53 -2.96 17.68 3.39
N GLU A 54 -2.00 17.58 2.47
CA GLU A 54 -1.35 18.73 1.82
C GLU A 54 -2.35 19.60 1.06
N LYS A 55 -3.38 18.99 0.46
CA LYS A 55 -4.47 19.69 -0.24
C LYS A 55 -5.59 20.19 0.69
N GLY A 56 -5.53 19.91 1.99
CA GLY A 56 -6.59 20.26 2.96
C GLY A 56 -7.92 19.54 2.73
N SER A 57 -7.92 18.41 2.01
CA SER A 57 -9.14 17.68 1.66
C SER A 57 -9.44 16.57 2.68
N GLN A 58 -10.12 16.94 3.77
CA GLN A 58 -10.44 16.03 4.88
C GLN A 58 -11.21 14.77 4.44
N ASN A 59 -12.15 14.90 3.50
CA ASN A 59 -12.91 13.75 2.99
C ASN A 59 -12.03 12.74 2.25
N GLN A 60 -11.05 13.22 1.48
CA GLN A 60 -10.09 12.36 0.78
C GLN A 60 -9.13 11.70 1.78
N GLU A 61 -8.73 12.43 2.81
CA GLU A 61 -7.87 11.91 3.88
C GLU A 61 -8.55 10.79 4.67
N ILE A 62 -9.84 10.96 5.04
CA ILE A 62 -10.63 9.93 5.71
C ILE A 62 -10.76 8.70 4.82
N ARG A 63 -11.08 8.88 3.53
CA ARG A 63 -11.22 7.76 2.59
C ARG A 63 -9.90 7.00 2.41
N ALA A 64 -8.79 7.71 2.20
CA ALA A 64 -7.47 7.09 2.07
C ALA A 64 -7.03 6.38 3.35
N SER A 65 -7.40 6.92 4.53
CA SER A 65 -7.16 6.28 5.82
C SER A 65 -7.97 4.98 5.97
N MET A 66 -9.23 4.97 5.53
CA MET A 66 -10.05 3.74 5.51
C MET A 66 -9.45 2.68 4.57
N ASP A 67 -9.02 3.08 3.37
CA ASP A 67 -8.33 2.19 2.43
C ASP A 67 -7.10 1.55 3.09
N TYR A 68 -6.27 2.34 3.78
CA TYR A 68 -5.11 1.83 4.52
C TYR A 68 -5.50 0.84 5.62
N SER A 69 -6.49 1.17 6.45
CA SER A 69 -6.95 0.29 7.54
C SER A 69 -7.47 -1.05 7.01
N LEU A 70 -8.24 -1.05 5.92
CA LEU A 70 -8.69 -2.27 5.26
C LEU A 70 -7.52 -3.13 4.79
N LEU A 71 -6.47 -2.53 4.23
CA LEU A 71 -5.28 -3.24 3.80
C LEU A 71 -4.48 -3.83 4.97
N VAL A 72 -4.47 -3.17 6.12
CA VAL A 72 -3.82 -3.68 7.34
C VAL A 72 -4.57 -4.89 7.90
N GLU A 73 -5.89 -4.81 8.01
CA GLU A 73 -6.70 -5.86 8.66
C GLU A 73 -6.95 -7.08 7.74
N TYR A 74 -7.17 -6.83 6.46
CA TYR A 74 -7.71 -7.82 5.51
C TYR A 74 -6.82 -8.09 4.30
N GLY A 75 -5.75 -7.32 4.11
CA GLY A 75 -4.86 -7.45 2.96
C GLY A 75 -4.25 -8.84 2.77
N ASP A 76 -4.07 -9.59 3.86
CA ASP A 76 -3.57 -10.96 3.81
C ASP A 76 -4.66 -12.05 3.78
N LYS A 77 -5.90 -11.71 4.14
CA LYS A 77 -6.96 -12.69 4.44
C LYS A 77 -7.98 -12.88 3.33
N HIS A 78 -8.14 -11.93 2.39
CA HIS A 78 -9.22 -11.98 1.40
C HIS A 78 -8.74 -11.88 -0.07
N PRO A 79 -8.95 -12.94 -0.89
CA PRO A 79 -8.58 -12.96 -2.31
C PRO A 79 -9.30 -11.90 -3.16
N LEU A 80 -10.52 -11.51 -2.78
CA LEU A 80 -11.30 -10.49 -3.48
C LEU A 80 -10.69 -9.09 -3.36
N LEU A 81 -10.15 -8.75 -2.18
CA LEU A 81 -9.42 -7.50 -1.97
C LEU A 81 -8.16 -7.46 -2.84
N MET A 82 -7.46 -8.58 -2.98
CA MET A 82 -6.30 -8.67 -3.89
C MET A 82 -6.67 -8.38 -5.34
N ASN A 83 -7.82 -8.86 -5.83
CA ASN A 83 -8.27 -8.55 -7.18
C ASN A 83 -8.72 -7.09 -7.34
N PHE A 84 -9.40 -6.53 -6.34
CA PHE A 84 -9.78 -5.11 -6.34
C PHE A 84 -8.56 -4.19 -6.33
N MET A 85 -7.58 -4.50 -5.49
CA MET A 85 -6.32 -3.79 -5.47
C MET A 85 -5.64 -3.89 -6.84
N LYS A 86 -5.53 -5.10 -7.43
CA LYS A 86 -4.85 -5.28 -8.74
C LYS A 86 -5.49 -4.39 -9.80
N SER A 87 -6.82 -4.37 -9.84
CA SER A 87 -7.58 -3.49 -10.73
C SER A 87 -7.31 -2.02 -10.50
N GLN A 88 -7.08 -1.57 -9.26
CA GLN A 88 -6.69 -0.18 -9.01
C GLN A 88 -5.29 0.09 -9.57
N MET A 89 -4.32 -0.81 -9.35
CA MET A 89 -2.96 -0.63 -9.89
C MET A 89 -2.92 -0.57 -11.42
N THR A 90 -3.68 -1.43 -12.12
CA THR A 90 -3.70 -1.44 -13.59
C THR A 90 -4.38 -0.19 -14.17
N TRP A 91 -5.39 0.36 -13.47
CA TRP A 91 -6.08 1.59 -13.90
C TRP A 91 -5.23 2.85 -13.69
N PHE A 92 -4.24 2.80 -12.79
CA PHE A 92 -3.30 3.89 -12.51
C PHE A 92 -1.93 3.73 -13.21
N GLY A 93 -1.81 2.83 -14.19
CA GLY A 93 -0.67 2.80 -15.12
C GLY A 93 0.58 2.07 -14.61
N LEU A 94 0.42 0.81 -14.19
CA LEU A 94 1.51 -0.17 -14.01
C LEU A 94 1.20 -1.44 -14.80
#